data_AF-A0A2N7ATK6-F1
#
_entry.id   AF-A0A2N7ATK6-F1
#
_cell.length_a   1.000
_cell.length_b   1.000
_cell.length_c   1.000
_cell.angle_alpha   90.00
_cell.angle_beta   90.00
_cell.angle_gamma   90.00
#
_symmetry.space_group_name_H-M   'P 1'
#
loop_
_entity.id
_entity.type
_entity.pdbx_description
1 polymer ?
#
loop_
_entity_poly.entity_id
_entity_poly.type
_entity_poly.pdbx_seq_one_letter_code
_entity_poly.pdbx_strand_id
1 'polypeptide(L)' 'MIIKVQSLDGANESVKVYDHNLVQRTDVSVASGTKWATDTEINTSNGMPFLRIATDQYVAMYDVVEQSFKATI' A
#
# COMPACT_ATOMS: atom_id res chain seq x y z
N MET A 1 -6.94 2.78 9.23
CA MET A 1 -7.78 2.32 8.08
C MET A 1 -7.36 0.90 7.72
N ILE A 2 -8.25 0.07 7.14
CA ILE A 2 -7.85 -1.19 6.51
C ILE A 2 -7.93 -1.02 5.00
N ILE A 3 -6.92 -1.48 4.28
CA ILE A 3 -6.86 -1.47 2.82
C ILE A 3 -6.76 -2.89 2.28
N LYS A 4 -7.27 -3.12 1.08
CA LYS A 4 -6.97 -4.31 0.28
C LYS A 4 -6.11 -3.90 -0.90
N VAL A 5 -5.00 -4.60 -1.10
CA VAL A 5 -4.06 -4.31 -2.19
C VAL A 5 -4.16 -5.34 -3.30
N GLN A 6 -3.92 -4.94 -4.54
CA GLN A 6 -3.86 -5.80 -5.71
C GLN A 6 -2.93 -5.18 -6.75
N SER A 7 -2.02 -5.98 -7.29
CA SER A 7 -1.07 -5.52 -8.30
C SER A 7 -1.78 -5.16 -9.59
N LEU A 8 -1.40 -4.01 -10.17
CA LEU A 8 -1.83 -3.62 -11.51
C LEU A 8 -1.30 -4.55 -12.61
N ASP A 9 -0.18 -5.23 -12.36
CA ASP A 9 0.45 -6.14 -13.32
C ASP A 9 -0.36 -7.46 -13.46
N GLY A 10 -1.26 -7.74 -12.51
CA GLY A 10 -2.19 -8.87 -12.53
C GLY A 10 -2.54 -9.39 -11.14
N ALA A 11 -3.68 -10.08 -11.01
CA ALA A 11 -4.14 -10.62 -9.72
C ALA A 11 -3.21 -11.69 -9.10
N ASN A 12 -2.35 -12.31 -9.92
CA ASN A 12 -1.36 -13.29 -9.48
C ASN A 12 0.03 -12.68 -9.25
N GLU A 13 0.21 -11.40 -9.59
CA GLU A 13 1.47 -10.69 -9.40
C GLU A 13 1.54 -10.11 -7.99
N SER A 14 2.76 -9.92 -7.48
CA SER A 14 2.95 -9.27 -6.19
C SER A 14 2.82 -7.75 -6.30
N VAL A 15 2.27 -7.14 -5.26
CA VAL A 15 2.23 -5.68 -5.06
C VAL A 15 3.63 -5.21 -4.67
N LYS A 16 4.06 -4.12 -5.32
CA LYS A 16 5.36 -3.49 -5.07
C LYS A 16 5.34 -2.78 -3.73
N VAL A 17 6.44 -2.90 -3.00
CA VAL A 17 6.64 -2.26 -1.68
C VAL A 17 7.75 -1.23 -1.81
N TYR A 18 7.60 -0.12 -1.10
CA TYR A 18 8.49 1.02 -1.11
C TYR A 18 8.96 1.35 0.31
N ASP A 19 10.14 1.93 0.44
CA ASP A 19 10.62 2.49 1.71
C ASP A 19 10.04 3.90 1.98
N HIS A 20 10.40 4.51 3.11
CA HIS A 20 9.97 5.88 3.44
C HIS A 20 10.49 6.96 2.47
N ASN A 21 11.52 6.67 1.67
CA ASN A 21 12.02 7.55 0.62
C ASN A 21 11.32 7.30 -0.72
N LEU A 22 10.31 6.42 -0.74
CA LEU A 22 9.56 6.00 -1.92
C LEU A 22 10.43 5.27 -2.96
N VAL A 23 11.52 4.65 -2.51
CA VAL A 23 12.35 3.77 -3.34
C VAL A 23 11.77 2.36 -3.27
N GLN A 24 11.54 1.75 -4.44
CA GLN A 24 11.02 0.40 -4.51
C GLN A 24 12.01 -0.57 -3.85
N ARG A 25 11.49 -1.40 -2.94
CA ARG A 25 12.20 -2.53 -2.35
C ARG A 25 12.10 -3.75 -3.26
N THR A 26 13.21 -4.50 -3.33
CA THR A 26 13.31 -5.73 -4.14
C THR A 26 13.41 -6.99 -3.27
N ASP A 27 13.59 -6.81 -1.96
CA ASP A 27 13.70 -7.87 -0.95
C ASP A 27 12.36 -8.24 -0.31
N VAL A 28 11.33 -7.41 -0.51
CA VAL A 28 9.99 -7.62 0.02
C VAL A 28 8.94 -7.28 -1.03
N SER A 29 7.92 -8.12 -1.11
CA SER A 29 6.72 -7.88 -1.89
C SER A 29 5.50 -8.39 -1.12
N VAL A 30 4.32 -7.90 -1.47
CA VAL A 30 3.07 -8.28 -0.82
C VAL A 30 2.21 -9.04 -1.81
N ALA A 31 1.61 -10.14 -1.38
CA ALA A 31 0.69 -10.89 -2.24
C ALA A 31 -0.56 -10.06 -2.56
N SER A 32 -0.99 -10.10 -3.82
CA SER A 32 -2.26 -9.50 -4.25
C SER A 32 -3.46 -10.08 -3.49
N GLY A 33 -4.46 -9.24 -3.25
CA GLY A 33 -5.69 -9.58 -2.53
C GLY A 33 -5.57 -9.56 -1.01
N THR A 34 -4.39 -9.31 -0.45
CA THR A 34 -4.18 -9.24 1.00
C THR A 34 -4.70 -7.92 1.60
N LYS A 35 -5.05 -7.96 2.89
CA LYS A 35 -5.55 -6.80 3.63
C LYS A 35 -4.54 -6.34 4.66
N TRP A 36 -4.36 -5.03 4.77
CA TRP A 36 -3.38 -4.41 5.66
C TRP A 36 -3.99 -3.26 6.45
N ALA A 37 -3.58 -3.16 7.71
CA ALA A 37 -3.83 -1.95 8.48
C ALA A 37 -2.85 -0.87 8.05
N THR A 38 -3.36 0.34 7.91
CA THR A 38 -2.57 1.53 7.60
C THR A 38 -2.94 2.67 8.51
N ASP A 39 -1.92 3.41 8.91
CA ASP A 39 -1.95 4.47 9.91
C ASP A 39 -1.17 5.73 9.49
N THR A 40 -0.47 5.68 8.36
CA THR A 40 0.34 6.78 7.84
C THR A 40 0.29 6.79 6.32
N GLU A 41 0.22 7.99 5.76
CA GLU A 41 0.34 8.24 4.33
C GLU A 41 1.50 9.19 4.05
N ILE A 42 2.21 8.96 2.95
CA ILE A 42 3.18 9.89 2.38
C ILE A 42 2.55 10.48 1.14
N ASN A 43 2.22 11.77 1.21
CA ASN A 43 1.70 12.51 0.07
C ASN A 43 2.85 12.93 -0.86
N THR A 44 2.67 12.69 -2.15
CA THR A 44 3.64 13.05 -3.19
C THR A 44 3.17 14.29 -3.93
N SER A 45 4.11 15.05 -4.49
CA SER A 45 3.79 16.24 -5.31
C SER A 45 3.03 15.90 -6.60
N ASN A 46 3.12 14.65 -7.07
CA ASN A 46 2.38 14.14 -8.22
C ASN A 46 0.96 13.63 -7.86
N GLY A 47 0.53 13.77 -6.61
CA GLY A 47 -0.86 13.60 -6.18
C GLY A 47 -1.27 12.16 -5.82
N MET A 48 -0.36 11.20 -5.90
CA MET A 48 -0.67 9.80 -5.57
C MET A 48 0.05 9.36 -4.28
N PRO A 49 -0.68 9.24 -3.17
CA PRO A 49 -0.06 8.93 -1.89
C PRO A 49 0.42 7.47 -1.80
N PHE A 50 1.27 7.23 -0.81
CA PHE A 50 1.75 5.91 -0.42
C PHE A 50 1.29 5.61 1.01
N LEU A 51 0.77 4.41 1.23
CA LEU A 51 0.19 3.99 2.51
C LEU A 51 1.13 3.04 3.24
N ARG A 52 1.42 3.32 4.51
CA ARG A 52 2.24 2.45 5.35
C ARG A 52 1.50 1.16 5.68
N ILE A 53 2.15 0.01 5.53
CA ILE A 53 1.62 -1.32 5.87
C ILE A 53 2.46 -2.06 6.92
N ALA A 54 3.73 -1.68 7.08
CA ALA A 54 4.63 -2.15 8.14
C ALA A 54 5.75 -1.12 8.37
N THR A 55 6.66 -1.38 9.32
CA THR A 55 7.82 -0.51 9.57
C THR A 55 8.65 -0.35 8.31
N ASP A 56 8.78 0.90 7.84
CA ASP A 56 9.51 1.27 6.62
C ASP A 56 9.06 0.52 5.35
N GLN A 57 7.75 0.24 5.27
CA GLN A 57 7.13 -0.43 4.14
C GLN A 57 5.82 0.24 3.77
N TYR A 58 5.75 0.66 2.51
CA TYR A 58 4.67 1.42 1.95
C TYR A 58 4.19 0.78 0.65
N VAL A 59 2.89 0.86 0.38
CA VAL A 59 2.28 0.50 -0.90
C VAL A 59 1.73 1.74 -1.55
N ALA A 60 1.75 1.81 -2.88
CA ALA A 60 1.19 2.94 -3.59
C ALA A 60 -0.34 2.87 -3.59
N MET A 61 -1.00 4.03 -3.49
CA MET A 61 -2.47 4.09 -3.48
C MET A 61 -3.10 3.54 -4.78
N TYR A 62 -2.38 3.50 -5.91
CA TYR A 62 -2.88 2.87 -7.14
C TYR A 62 -3.10 1.35 -7.01
N ASP A 63 -2.34 0.67 -6.15
CA ASP A 63 -2.49 -0.76 -5.90
C ASP A 63 -3.60 -1.04 -4.87
N VAL A 64 -4.32 -0.01 -4.37
CA VAL A 64 -5.39 -0.17 -3.38
C VAL A 64 -6.75 -0.28 -4.07
N VAL A 65 -7.41 -1.42 -3.90
CA VAL A 65 -8.70 -1.71 -4.55
C VAL A 65 -9.90 -1.60 -3.61
N GLU A 66 -9.70 -1.66 -2.30
CA GLU A 66 -10.75 -1.46 -1.30
C GLU A 66 -10.18 -0.71 -0.09
N GLN A 67 -10.98 0.19 0.50
CA GLN A 67 -10.66 0.89 1.75
C GLN A 67 -11.82 0.73 2.74
N SER A 68 -11.51 0.46 3.99
CA SER A 68 -12.49 0.35 5.07
C SER A 68 -12.08 1.23 6.25
N PHE A 69 -12.98 2.14 6.60
CA PHE A 69 -12.85 3.05 7.73
C PHE A 69 -13.74 2.53 8.86
N LYS A 70 -13.16 2.34 10.05
CA LYS A 70 -13.94 2.08 11.25
C LYS A 70 -14.05 3.40 12.01
N ALA A 71 -15.15 4.11 11.82
CA ALA A 71 -15.51 5.21 12.71
C ALA A 71 -15.86 4.60 14.08
N THR A 72 -15.16 5.04 15.13
CA THR A 72 -15.60 4.79 16.50
C THR A 72 -16.34 6.03 16.94
N ILE A 73 -17.64 5.88 17.21
CA ILE A 73 -18.55 6.93 17.68
C ILE A 73 -18.44 7.03 19.20
#